data_AF-A0A3D4X0S0-F1
#
_entry.id   AF-A0A3D4X0S0-F1
#
_cell.length_a   1.000
_cell.length_b   1.000
_cell.length_c   1.000
_cell.angle_alpha   90.00
_cell.angle_beta   90.00
_cell.angle_gamma   90.00
#
_symmetry.space_group_name_H-M   'P 1'
#
loop_
_entity.id
_entity.type
_entity.pdbx_description
1 polymer ?
#
loop_
_entity_poly.entity_id
_entity_poly.type
_entity_poly.pdbx_seq_one_letter_code
_entity_poly.pdbx_strand_id
1 'polypeptide(L)'
;MIGCGEPSSRDPSPTPVSAQPGTPRRPTVSALRRAVLSALLVATALIAPTPVQAAPYSVLVFSKTAGFRHDSIPAGITAIQQLGAANDFTVVATEDAAAFNDTNLANFAAVVWLHTTGDVLDANQQAAFERYIRSGRGYVGVHAASDSEYGWSWYGNLVGAYFASHPANQTATIKVEDPAHASTSSLPARWSRLDELYNFQTNPRSRVHVLASLDERTYAPGTGAMGHDHPIAWCQNYDGGRSWYTGLGHTIESFSDNAFRAHLLGGIQTAAGAAGADCKASLTSSFQKVTLDSNTSNPMELDVAPDGRVFYIERDGRVQIIKPNTGTTVTAITLNVFTGNEDGLLGLRLDPGFATNGWVYLYYAPNSGGPRNQISRFTVVGDSISLSSEQVVLQVPTQRNTCCHAGGSMTFDGAGNLYLATGDNTNPFESDGFAPLDERAGRQDFDSQRTSGNTNDLRGKILRITPQANGTYTIPSGNLFAPGTAQTKPEIFAMGFRNPFRIGTDKATNTLYVADYGPDAQSENPNRGPEGTVEWNIVTPGNYGWPYCHG
;
A
#
# COMPACT_ATOMS: atom_id res chain seq x y z
N MET A 1 10.07 -32.75 -15.48
CA MET A 1 10.94 -31.63 -15.07
C MET A 1 10.70 -30.47 -16.02
N ILE A 2 9.79 -29.56 -15.66
CA ILE A 2 9.61 -28.29 -16.36
C ILE A 2 10.44 -27.30 -15.55
N GLY A 3 11.51 -26.78 -16.15
CA GLY A 3 12.41 -25.84 -15.50
C GLY A 3 11.70 -24.52 -15.19
N CYS A 4 12.09 -23.91 -14.07
CA CYS A 4 11.65 -22.59 -13.66
C CYS A 4 12.09 -21.57 -14.72
N GLY A 5 11.12 -20.90 -15.35
CA GLY A 5 11.37 -19.89 -16.38
C GLY A 5 11.00 -18.49 -15.87
N GLU A 6 11.94 -17.56 -15.96
CA GLU A 6 11.71 -16.12 -15.79
C GLU A 6 10.75 -15.60 -16.89
N PRO A 7 9.79 -14.71 -16.58
CA PRO A 7 8.91 -14.13 -17.58
C PRO A 7 9.62 -12.99 -18.34
N SER A 8 9.97 -13.21 -19.60
CA SER A 8 10.46 -12.15 -20.50
C SER A 8 9.29 -11.37 -21.12
N SER A 9 9.24 -10.06 -20.87
CA SER A 9 8.26 -9.13 -21.46
C SER A 9 8.62 -8.76 -22.91
N ARG A 10 7.73 -9.03 -23.87
CA ARG A 10 7.73 -8.36 -25.19
C ARG A 10 6.31 -8.07 -25.64
N ASP A 11 6.00 -6.78 -25.69
CA ASP A 11 4.80 -6.19 -26.28
C ASP A 11 5.04 -5.92 -27.77
N PRO A 12 4.01 -6.00 -28.63
CA PRO A 12 3.96 -5.17 -29.81
C PRO A 12 2.64 -4.37 -29.89
N SER A 13 2.80 -3.05 -29.93
CA SER A 13 1.77 -2.06 -30.26
C SER A 13 1.08 -2.36 -31.60
N PRO A 14 -0.22 -2.03 -31.75
CA PRO A 14 -0.80 -1.74 -33.04
C PRO A 14 -1.09 -0.23 -33.21
N THR A 15 -0.76 0.25 -34.40
CA THR A 15 -1.04 1.58 -34.95
C THR A 15 -2.55 1.84 -35.15
N PRO A 16 -3.01 3.10 -35.10
CA PRO A 16 -4.42 3.43 -35.29
C PRO A 16 -4.74 3.68 -36.76
N VAL A 17 -5.87 3.12 -37.24
CA VAL A 17 -6.48 3.48 -38.52
C VAL A 17 -7.58 4.50 -38.29
N SER A 18 -7.44 5.63 -38.96
CA SER A 18 -8.39 6.74 -39.06
C SER A 18 -9.49 6.43 -40.09
N ALA A 19 -10.75 6.73 -39.75
CA ALA A 19 -11.76 7.12 -40.74
C ALA A 19 -12.77 8.10 -40.13
N GLN A 20 -13.05 9.14 -40.91
CA GLN A 20 -13.78 10.38 -40.59
C GLN A 20 -15.30 10.30 -40.92
N PRO A 21 -16.10 11.36 -40.67
CA PRO A 21 -17.47 11.26 -40.15
C PRO A 21 -18.59 11.35 -41.21
N GLY A 22 -19.73 10.71 -40.90
CA GLY A 22 -21.00 10.90 -41.60
C GLY A 22 -21.85 12.02 -40.98
N THR A 23 -22.32 12.92 -41.84
CA THR A 23 -23.12 14.14 -41.58
C THR A 23 -24.60 13.87 -41.27
N PRO A 24 -25.36 14.87 -40.76
CA PRO A 24 -26.54 14.68 -39.92
C PRO A 24 -27.86 14.66 -40.70
N ARG A 25 -28.87 13.98 -40.14
CA ARG A 25 -30.28 14.22 -40.50
C ARG A 25 -31.07 14.67 -39.27
N ARG A 26 -31.76 15.78 -39.44
CA ARG A 26 -32.69 16.45 -38.50
C ARG A 26 -34.16 16.16 -38.92
N PRO A 27 -35.17 16.51 -38.11
CA PRO A 27 -36.11 15.54 -37.53
C PRO A 27 -37.51 15.61 -38.14
N THR A 28 -38.36 14.64 -37.77
CA THR A 28 -39.81 14.77 -37.90
C THR A 28 -40.48 14.64 -36.54
N VAL A 29 -41.44 15.55 -36.33
CA VAL A 29 -42.20 15.82 -35.11
C VAL A 29 -43.50 15.02 -35.13
N SER A 30 -43.82 14.32 -34.05
CA SER A 30 -45.17 14.15 -33.47
C SER A 30 -45.05 13.18 -32.29
N ALA A 31 -45.80 13.21 -31.20
CA ALA A 31 -46.66 14.21 -30.57
C ALA A 31 -46.80 13.76 -29.10
N LEU A 32 -47.00 14.75 -28.23
CA LEU A 32 -47.16 14.63 -26.79
C LEU A 32 -48.20 13.58 -26.36
N ARG A 33 -47.89 12.82 -25.30
CA ARG A 33 -48.83 12.66 -24.16
C ARG A 33 -48.09 12.77 -22.84
N ARG A 34 -48.56 13.74 -22.05
CA ARG A 34 -48.07 14.15 -20.73
C ARG A 34 -48.53 13.15 -19.67
N ALA A 35 -47.62 12.73 -18.80
CA ALA A 35 -47.94 12.37 -17.42
C ALA A 35 -46.91 13.09 -16.54
N VAL A 36 -47.36 14.14 -15.86
CA VAL A 36 -46.56 14.93 -14.93
C VAL A 36 -46.64 14.23 -13.58
N LEU A 37 -45.57 13.54 -13.18
CA LEU A 37 -45.28 13.25 -11.78
C LEU A 37 -44.06 14.10 -11.41
N SER A 38 -44.30 15.12 -10.59
CA SER A 38 -43.28 16.01 -10.06
C SER A 38 -42.36 15.24 -9.10
N ALA A 39 -41.22 14.75 -9.59
CA ALA A 39 -40.12 14.31 -8.75
C ALA A 39 -39.34 15.55 -8.30
N LEU A 40 -39.47 15.90 -7.01
CA LEU A 40 -38.65 16.90 -6.36
C LEU A 40 -37.23 16.32 -6.19
N LEU A 41 -36.38 16.47 -7.21
CA LEU A 41 -34.95 16.22 -7.07
C LEU A 41 -34.38 17.34 -6.18
N VAL A 42 -34.20 17.05 -4.89
CA VAL A 42 -33.29 17.84 -4.06
C VAL A 42 -31.89 17.49 -4.53
N ALA A 43 -31.39 18.22 -5.53
CA ALA A 43 -29.99 18.22 -5.88
C ALA A 43 -29.23 18.85 -4.70
N THR A 44 -28.74 18.03 -3.78
CA THR A 44 -27.67 18.44 -2.87
C THR A 44 -26.45 18.72 -3.73
N ALA A 45 -26.28 19.98 -4.12
CA ALA A 45 -25.04 20.47 -4.66
C ALA A 45 -23.96 20.17 -3.62
N LEU A 46 -23.08 19.23 -3.92
CA LEU A 46 -21.79 19.10 -3.26
C LEU A 46 -21.08 20.44 -3.48
N ILE A 47 -21.18 21.33 -2.49
CA ILE A 47 -20.34 22.52 -2.42
C ILE A 47 -18.93 21.98 -2.25
N ALA A 48 -18.19 21.86 -3.36
CA ALA A 48 -16.76 21.66 -3.28
C ALA A 48 -16.21 22.79 -2.41
N PRO A 49 -15.41 22.51 -1.37
CA PRO A 49 -14.83 23.57 -0.56
C PRO A 49 -14.08 24.50 -1.51
N THR A 50 -14.48 25.78 -1.54
CA THR A 50 -13.69 26.82 -2.18
C THR A 50 -12.28 26.75 -1.57
N PRO A 51 -11.20 26.63 -2.37
CA PRO A 51 -9.86 26.65 -1.82
C PRO A 51 -9.73 27.97 -1.06
N VAL A 52 -9.57 27.88 0.26
CA VAL A 52 -9.24 29.04 1.09
C VAL A 52 -7.84 29.45 0.65
N GLN A 53 -7.75 30.51 -0.13
CA GLN A 53 -6.45 31.06 -0.52
C GLN A 53 -5.75 31.47 0.78
N ALA A 54 -4.59 30.86 1.04
CA ALA A 54 -3.81 31.19 2.22
C ALA A 54 -3.49 32.69 2.21
N ALA A 55 -3.55 33.34 3.38
CA ALA A 55 -3.17 34.74 3.48
C ALA A 55 -1.71 34.92 3.00
N PRO A 56 -1.38 36.00 2.28
CA PRO A 56 -0.02 36.24 1.81
C PRO A 56 0.99 36.13 2.95
N TYR A 57 2.10 35.43 2.70
CA TYR A 57 3.15 35.20 3.69
C TYR A 57 4.54 35.45 3.11
N SER A 58 5.54 35.47 3.98
CA SER A 58 6.94 35.71 3.59
C SER A 58 7.81 34.53 4.02
N VAL A 59 8.82 34.23 3.21
CA VAL A 59 9.81 33.17 3.47
C VAL A 59 11.22 33.77 3.45
N LEU A 60 12.03 33.40 4.43
CA LEU A 60 13.46 33.73 4.46
C LEU A 60 14.24 32.57 3.85
N VAL A 61 15.05 32.81 2.83
CA VAL A 61 16.00 31.84 2.27
C VAL A 61 17.38 32.17 2.83
N PHE A 62 17.94 31.25 3.60
CA PHE A 62 19.25 31.33 4.20
C PHE A 62 20.20 30.33 3.54
N SER A 63 21.31 30.80 3.00
CA SER A 63 22.27 29.97 2.24
C SER A 63 23.73 30.18 2.66
N LYS A 64 23.97 30.58 3.92
CA LYS A 64 25.33 30.71 4.46
C LYS A 64 26.00 29.34 4.54
N THR A 65 27.27 29.28 4.17
CA THR A 65 28.09 28.06 4.23
C THR A 65 29.38 28.33 5.00
N ALA A 66 29.70 27.48 5.97
CA ALA A 66 31.00 27.38 6.65
C ALA A 66 31.80 26.13 6.20
N GLY A 67 31.19 25.27 5.37
CA GLY A 67 31.81 24.10 4.73
C GLY A 67 31.75 24.18 3.21
N PHE A 68 31.47 23.05 2.56
CA PHE A 68 31.35 22.96 1.09
C PHE A 68 30.24 23.90 0.58
N ARG A 69 30.53 24.60 -0.52
CA ARG A 69 29.58 25.54 -1.15
C ARG A 69 29.07 24.94 -2.46
N HIS A 70 27.75 24.84 -2.56
CA HIS A 70 27.08 24.29 -3.73
C HIS A 70 26.89 25.36 -4.82
N ASP A 71 27.32 25.06 -6.04
CA ASP A 71 27.15 25.96 -7.20
C ASP A 71 25.67 26.20 -7.57
N SER A 72 24.77 25.36 -7.07
CA SER A 72 23.32 25.44 -7.30
C SER A 72 22.60 26.46 -6.41
N ILE A 73 23.25 27.05 -5.39
CA ILE A 73 22.63 28.06 -4.50
C ILE A 73 21.96 29.21 -5.28
N PRO A 74 22.61 29.89 -6.26
CA PRO A 74 21.97 30.97 -7.01
C PRO A 74 20.74 30.51 -7.81
N ALA A 75 20.79 29.30 -8.38
CA ALA A 75 19.67 28.71 -9.10
C ALA A 75 18.51 28.39 -8.15
N GLY A 76 18.81 27.87 -6.95
CA GLY A 76 17.81 27.60 -5.92
C GLY A 76 17.12 28.85 -5.38
N ILE A 77 17.87 29.92 -5.09
CA ILE A 77 17.29 31.22 -4.70
C ILE A 77 16.36 31.73 -5.79
N THR A 78 16.81 31.71 -7.04
CA THR A 78 16.02 32.16 -8.19
C THR A 78 14.73 31.35 -8.34
N ALA A 79 14.81 30.02 -8.23
CA ALA A 79 13.65 29.15 -8.33
C ALA A 79 12.63 29.40 -7.21
N ILE A 80 13.08 29.57 -5.95
CA ILE A 80 12.20 29.86 -4.82
C ILE A 80 11.53 31.23 -4.98
N GLN A 81 12.26 32.25 -5.44
CA GLN A 81 11.69 33.57 -5.75
C GLN A 81 10.60 33.49 -6.83
N GLN A 82 10.84 32.72 -7.90
CA GLN A 82 9.84 32.48 -8.95
C GLN A 82 8.62 31.72 -8.42
N LEU A 83 8.83 30.72 -7.56
CA LEU A 83 7.74 30.00 -6.90
C LEU A 83 6.91 30.94 -6.02
N GLY A 84 7.56 31.84 -5.26
CA GLY A 84 6.90 32.86 -4.45
C GLY A 84 6.04 33.79 -5.28
N ALA A 85 6.61 34.35 -6.35
CA ALA A 85 5.89 35.23 -7.26
C ALA A 85 4.68 34.54 -7.93
N ALA A 86 4.75 33.23 -8.17
CA ALA A 86 3.67 32.46 -8.79
C ALA A 86 2.62 31.92 -7.80
N ASN A 87 2.88 31.95 -6.49
CA ASN A 87 2.03 31.31 -5.47
C ASN A 87 1.79 32.20 -4.23
N ASP A 88 1.76 33.52 -4.44
CA ASP A 88 1.36 34.53 -3.44
C ASP A 88 2.17 34.54 -2.13
N PHE A 89 3.48 34.31 -2.20
CA PHE A 89 4.39 34.52 -1.08
C PHE A 89 5.65 35.30 -1.47
N THR A 90 6.16 36.12 -0.55
CA THR A 90 7.39 36.88 -0.79
C THR A 90 8.61 36.13 -0.30
N VAL A 91 9.76 36.39 -0.92
CA VAL A 91 11.03 35.69 -0.63
C VAL A 91 12.11 36.71 -0.36
N VAL A 92 12.74 36.61 0.81
CA VAL A 92 13.93 37.38 1.18
C VAL A 92 15.10 36.40 1.26
N ALA A 93 16.15 36.61 0.48
CA ALA A 93 17.34 35.76 0.51
C ALA A 93 18.49 36.47 1.23
N THR A 94 19.23 35.73 2.06
CA THR A 94 20.40 36.25 2.78
C THR A 94 21.42 35.15 3.07
N GLU A 95 22.68 35.54 3.17
CA GLU A 95 23.76 34.73 3.75
C GLU A 95 24.24 35.30 5.10
N ASP A 96 23.62 36.40 5.56
CA ASP A 96 23.96 37.05 6.83
C ASP A 96 23.22 36.38 8.00
N ALA A 97 23.99 35.75 8.89
CA ALA A 97 23.48 35.10 10.09
C ALA A 97 22.87 36.09 11.10
N ALA A 98 23.18 37.40 11.01
CA ALA A 98 22.54 38.42 11.83
C ALA A 98 21.02 38.51 11.60
N ALA A 99 20.52 37.96 10.49
CA ALA A 99 19.09 37.79 10.23
C ALA A 99 18.39 36.85 11.25
N PHE A 100 19.12 35.99 11.96
CA PHE A 100 18.60 35.07 12.97
C PHE A 100 18.47 35.76 14.34
N ASN A 101 17.50 36.66 14.43
CA ASN A 101 17.08 37.29 15.67
C ASN A 101 15.55 37.31 15.74
N ASP A 102 15.00 37.41 16.95
CA ASP A 102 13.54 37.28 17.18
C ASP A 102 12.72 38.28 16.35
N THR A 103 13.17 39.54 16.28
CA THR A 103 12.47 40.62 15.55
C THR A 103 12.38 40.34 14.06
N ASN A 104 13.49 39.91 13.46
CA ASN A 104 13.51 39.65 12.01
C ASN A 104 12.76 38.36 11.67
N LEU A 105 13.01 37.27 12.42
CA LEU A 105 12.40 35.96 12.18
C LEU A 105 10.87 35.99 12.30
N ALA A 106 10.30 36.82 13.18
CA ALA A 106 8.85 36.95 13.35
C ALA A 106 8.08 37.33 12.07
N ASN A 107 8.76 37.92 11.07
CA ASN A 107 8.16 38.33 9.80
C ASN A 107 7.97 37.19 8.80
N PHE A 108 8.53 36.01 9.07
CA PHE A 108 8.57 34.91 8.11
C PHE A 108 7.73 33.72 8.58
N ALA A 109 6.89 33.17 7.71
CA ALA A 109 6.12 31.96 7.99
C ALA A 109 7.00 30.70 7.99
N ALA A 110 8.05 30.69 7.16
CA ALA A 110 9.07 29.65 7.13
C ALA A 110 10.46 30.23 6.84
N VAL A 111 11.50 29.52 7.30
CA VAL A 111 12.90 29.74 6.92
C VAL A 111 13.40 28.53 6.14
N VAL A 112 13.88 28.78 4.93
CA VAL A 112 14.52 27.79 4.06
C VAL A 112 16.02 27.82 4.29
N TRP A 113 16.57 26.72 4.76
CA TRP A 113 18.01 26.46 4.81
C TRP A 113 18.40 25.81 3.48
N LEU A 114 18.86 26.63 2.54
CA LEU A 114 19.18 26.24 1.18
C LEU A 114 20.69 25.97 1.08
N HIS A 115 21.08 24.69 1.13
CA HIS A 115 22.48 24.25 1.03
C HIS A 115 23.43 24.85 2.06
N THR A 116 22.95 25.16 3.27
CA THR A 116 23.83 25.54 4.37
C THR A 116 24.80 24.39 4.68
N THR A 117 26.02 24.68 5.14
CA THR A 117 26.99 23.65 5.53
C THR A 117 27.84 24.13 6.71
N GLY A 118 28.23 23.22 7.60
CA GLY A 118 29.05 23.54 8.77
C GLY A 118 28.29 24.29 9.88
N ASP A 119 29.04 24.99 10.74
CA ASP A 119 28.52 25.78 11.86
C ASP A 119 28.26 27.22 11.40
N VAL A 120 27.00 27.58 11.21
CA VAL A 120 26.59 28.80 10.50
C VAL A 120 25.95 29.84 11.42
N LEU A 121 25.46 29.42 12.59
CA LEU A 121 24.85 30.27 13.62
C LEU A 121 25.63 30.23 14.94
N ASP A 122 25.72 31.38 15.62
CA ASP A 122 26.19 31.42 17.00
C ASP A 122 25.09 31.03 18.01
N ALA A 123 25.45 30.88 19.29
CA ALA A 123 24.51 30.47 20.34
C ALA A 123 23.28 31.39 20.50
N ASN A 124 23.41 32.71 20.25
CA ASN A 124 22.29 33.63 20.34
C ASN A 124 21.33 33.45 19.16
N GLN A 125 21.90 33.24 17.96
CA GLN A 125 21.16 32.98 16.73
C GLN A 125 20.46 31.62 16.76
N GLN A 126 21.14 30.58 17.25
CA GLN A 126 20.55 29.27 17.53
C GLN A 126 19.34 29.41 18.48
N ALA A 127 19.51 30.10 19.61
CA ALA A 127 18.44 30.31 20.58
C ALA A 127 17.24 31.09 19.99
N ALA A 128 17.49 32.08 19.12
CA ALA A 128 16.43 32.79 18.40
C ALA A 128 15.67 31.85 17.45
N PHE A 129 16.39 30.96 16.76
CA PHE A 129 15.77 29.99 15.87
C PHE A 129 14.94 28.94 16.61
N GLU A 130 15.37 28.48 17.79
CA GLU A 130 14.54 27.60 18.63
C GLU A 130 13.22 28.27 19.01
N ARG A 131 13.27 29.54 19.45
CA ARG A 131 12.06 30.30 19.79
C ARG A 131 11.16 30.50 18.57
N TYR A 132 11.75 30.75 17.41
CA TYR A 132 11.01 30.83 16.14
C TYR A 132 10.24 29.54 15.86
N ILE A 133 10.88 28.37 15.91
CA ILE A 133 10.21 27.08 15.71
C ILE A 133 9.16 26.82 16.80
N ARG A 134 9.47 27.06 18.07
CA ARG A 134 8.52 26.95 19.21
C ARG A 134 7.29 27.83 19.10
N SER A 135 7.38 28.95 18.38
CA SER A 135 6.24 29.81 18.09
C SER A 135 5.30 29.25 17.00
N GLY A 136 5.57 28.04 16.51
CA GLY A 136 4.76 27.38 15.48
C GLY A 136 5.12 27.77 14.06
N ARG A 137 6.35 28.22 13.81
CA ARG A 137 6.83 28.60 12.47
C ARG A 137 7.55 27.45 11.76
N GLY A 138 7.85 27.65 10.48
CA GLY A 138 8.31 26.60 9.57
C GLY A 138 9.83 26.55 9.34
N TYR A 139 10.36 25.34 9.22
CA TYR A 139 11.69 25.05 8.70
C TYR A 139 11.59 24.25 7.40
N VAL A 140 12.40 24.62 6.41
CA VAL A 140 12.57 23.89 5.15
C VAL A 140 14.07 23.63 4.98
N GLY A 141 14.51 22.37 5.06
CA GLY A 141 15.89 21.99 4.78
C GLY A 141 16.04 21.44 3.37
N VAL A 142 16.99 21.96 2.60
CA VAL A 142 17.29 21.49 1.24
C VAL A 142 18.72 20.97 1.17
N HIS A 143 18.84 19.71 0.75
CA HIS A 143 20.08 18.98 0.49
C HIS A 143 21.07 19.08 1.67
N ALA A 144 22.10 19.92 1.54
CA ALA A 144 23.18 20.09 2.51
C ALA A 144 22.76 20.72 3.83
N ALA A 145 21.50 21.15 3.99
CA ALA A 145 20.99 21.56 5.30
C ALA A 145 21.20 20.48 6.40
N SER A 146 21.25 19.19 6.05
CA SER A 146 21.61 18.12 7.00
C SER A 146 23.11 17.98 7.29
N ASP A 147 23.97 18.69 6.55
CA ASP A 147 25.41 18.86 6.75
C ASP A 147 25.73 20.17 7.52
N SER A 148 24.81 20.59 8.41
CA SER A 148 24.96 21.82 9.20
C SER A 148 24.79 21.54 10.70
N GLU A 149 25.43 22.34 11.54
CA GLU A 149 25.15 22.42 12.98
C GLU A 149 25.26 21.08 13.74
N TYR A 150 26.28 20.26 13.43
CA TYR A 150 26.49 18.94 14.07
C TYR A 150 26.65 18.99 15.60
N GLY A 151 27.13 20.13 16.14
CA GLY A 151 27.27 20.35 17.58
C GLY A 151 25.95 20.67 18.29
N TRP A 152 24.88 20.96 17.55
CA TRP A 152 23.61 21.43 18.07
C TRP A 152 22.53 20.35 17.93
N SER A 153 22.48 19.42 18.89
CA SER A 153 21.58 18.26 18.86
C SER A 153 20.10 18.60 18.62
N TRP A 154 19.62 19.76 19.08
CA TRP A 154 18.28 20.23 18.81
C TRP A 154 18.03 20.43 17.31
N TYR A 155 19.00 20.96 16.56
CA TYR A 155 18.92 21.08 15.11
C TYR A 155 18.93 19.71 14.42
N GLY A 156 19.78 18.78 14.88
CA GLY A 156 19.77 17.40 14.39
C GLY A 156 18.39 16.74 14.47
N ASN A 157 17.64 17.04 15.53
CA ASN A 157 16.26 16.60 15.68
C ASN A 157 15.28 17.39 14.78
N LEU A 158 15.49 18.69 14.58
CA LEU A 158 14.68 19.52 13.66
C LEU A 158 14.81 19.06 12.20
N VAL A 159 16.04 18.87 11.71
CA VAL A 159 16.31 18.38 10.35
C VAL A 159 15.93 16.91 10.21
N GLY A 160 16.01 16.12 11.29
CA GLY A 160 15.56 14.73 11.36
C GLY A 160 16.71 13.74 11.32
N ALA A 161 17.69 13.93 10.43
CA ALA A 161 18.95 13.17 10.44
C ALA A 161 20.09 13.99 9.85
N TYR A 162 21.28 13.82 10.40
CA TYR A 162 22.50 14.44 9.89
C TYR A 162 23.07 13.68 8.69
N PHE A 163 23.70 14.41 7.79
CA PHE A 163 24.50 13.86 6.69
C PHE A 163 25.65 12.98 7.22
N ALA A 164 25.96 11.91 6.49
CA ALA A 164 27.09 11.03 6.78
C ALA A 164 28.07 10.90 5.60
N SER A 165 27.54 10.64 4.40
CA SER A 165 28.33 10.47 3.18
C SER A 165 27.43 10.53 1.95
N HIS A 166 28.01 10.55 0.75
CA HIS A 166 27.29 10.33 -0.50
C HIS A 166 28.22 9.62 -1.50
N PRO A 167 27.69 8.87 -2.47
CA PRO A 167 28.45 8.40 -3.62
C PRO A 167 28.62 9.54 -4.65
N ALA A 168 29.25 9.24 -5.79
CA ALA A 168 29.26 10.16 -6.92
C ALA A 168 27.83 10.42 -7.43
N ASN A 169 27.63 11.59 -8.04
CA ASN A 169 26.36 11.99 -8.64
C ASN A 169 25.94 10.95 -9.68
N GLN A 170 24.70 10.48 -9.56
CA GLN A 170 24.18 9.42 -10.40
C GLN A 170 22.66 9.44 -10.42
N THR A 171 22.09 8.78 -11.42
CA THR A 171 20.64 8.62 -11.51
C THR A 171 20.18 7.54 -10.53
N ALA A 172 19.18 7.85 -9.72
CA ALA A 172 18.48 6.87 -8.89
C ALA A 172 16.97 7.02 -9.02
N THR A 173 16.27 5.94 -8.68
CA THR A 173 14.82 5.98 -8.51
C THR A 173 14.44 6.31 -7.08
N ILE A 174 13.62 7.34 -6.93
CA ILE A 174 12.96 7.72 -5.69
C ILE A 174 11.56 7.09 -5.69
N LYS A 175 11.21 6.40 -4.60
CA LYS A 175 9.87 5.88 -4.34
C LYS A 175 9.10 6.94 -3.55
N VAL A 176 7.99 7.42 -4.10
CA VAL A 176 7.05 8.27 -3.35
C VAL A 176 6.25 7.37 -2.41
N GLU A 177 6.34 7.62 -1.11
CA GLU A 177 5.66 6.82 -0.08
C GLU A 177 4.34 7.44 0.35
N ASP A 178 4.24 8.77 0.39
CA ASP A 178 2.99 9.48 0.62
C ASP A 178 2.62 10.32 -0.62
N PRO A 179 1.74 9.82 -1.52
CA PRO A 179 1.26 10.59 -2.66
C PRO A 179 0.16 11.61 -2.29
N ALA A 180 -0.30 11.69 -1.04
CA ALA A 180 -1.29 12.67 -0.61
C ALA A 180 -0.65 13.99 -0.16
N HIS A 181 0.60 13.96 0.31
CA HIS A 181 1.31 15.16 0.78
C HIS A 181 1.55 16.18 -0.37
N ALA A 182 1.44 17.48 -0.05
CA ALA A 182 1.52 18.56 -1.05
C ALA A 182 2.84 18.57 -1.85
N SER A 183 3.96 18.15 -1.23
CA SER A 183 5.27 18.06 -1.90
C SER A 183 5.43 16.84 -2.80
N THR A 184 4.52 15.88 -2.79
CA THR A 184 4.69 14.59 -3.48
C THR A 184 3.49 14.20 -4.33
N SER A 185 2.36 14.90 -4.20
CA SER A 185 1.10 14.59 -4.90
C SER A 185 1.14 14.73 -6.42
N SER A 186 2.02 15.56 -6.95
CA SER A 186 2.24 15.68 -8.40
C SER A 186 3.37 14.80 -8.94
N LEU A 187 4.08 14.09 -8.06
CA LEU A 187 5.22 13.25 -8.46
C LEU A 187 4.73 11.87 -8.92
N PRO A 188 5.41 11.23 -9.89
CA PRO A 188 5.16 9.83 -10.19
C PRO A 188 5.58 8.96 -8.99
N ALA A 189 4.88 7.83 -8.77
CA ALA A 189 5.18 6.88 -7.69
C ALA A 189 6.64 6.42 -7.68
N ARG A 190 7.25 6.34 -8.87
CA ARG A 190 8.68 6.11 -9.08
C ARG A 190 9.25 7.28 -9.88
N TRP A 191 10.05 8.10 -9.23
CA TRP A 191 10.64 9.30 -9.82
C TRP A 191 12.14 9.10 -10.01
N SER A 192 12.56 8.95 -11.27
CA SER A 192 13.98 8.78 -11.62
C SER A 192 14.63 10.12 -11.92
N ARG A 193 15.77 10.41 -11.29
CA ARG A 193 16.51 11.66 -11.50
C ARG A 193 17.99 11.53 -11.16
N LEU A 194 18.80 12.39 -11.77
CA LEU A 194 20.21 12.61 -11.44
C LEU A 194 20.31 13.58 -10.25
N ASP A 195 21.05 13.17 -9.22
CA ASP A 195 21.35 14.01 -8.05
C ASP A 195 22.60 13.49 -7.30
N GLU A 196 23.03 14.20 -6.26
CA GLU A 196 23.96 13.68 -5.23
C GLU A 196 23.15 13.11 -4.06
N LEU A 197 23.27 11.80 -3.83
CA LEU A 197 22.32 11.06 -2.99
C LEU A 197 22.90 10.82 -1.59
N TYR A 198 22.37 11.54 -0.61
CA TYR A 198 22.90 11.50 0.76
C TYR A 198 22.57 10.21 1.50
N ASN A 199 23.58 9.64 2.14
CA ASN A 199 23.45 8.70 3.24
C ASN A 199 23.44 9.48 4.56
N PHE A 200 22.62 9.04 5.52
CA PHE A 200 22.45 9.72 6.81
C PHE A 200 23.07 8.93 7.95
N GLN A 201 23.49 9.63 9.02
CA GLN A 201 24.09 9.00 10.21
C GLN A 201 23.11 8.08 10.93
N THR A 202 21.81 8.36 10.82
CA THR A 202 20.73 7.54 11.37
C THR A 202 19.57 7.50 10.38
N ASN A 203 18.80 6.42 10.40
CA ASN A 203 17.54 6.36 9.67
C ASN A 203 16.46 7.16 10.44
N PRO A 204 15.86 8.21 9.86
CA PRO A 204 14.92 9.07 10.56
C PRO A 204 13.50 8.48 10.71
N ARG A 205 13.18 7.37 10.02
CA ARG A 205 11.79 6.86 9.84
C ARG A 205 11.00 6.66 11.14
N SER A 206 11.65 6.33 12.25
CA SER A 206 10.97 6.13 13.53
C SER A 206 10.45 7.42 14.18
N ARG A 207 10.92 8.58 13.71
CA ARG A 207 10.63 9.90 14.29
C ARG A 207 9.91 10.86 13.33
N VAL A 208 10.09 10.66 12.03
CA VAL A 208 9.55 11.54 10.99
C VAL A 208 8.52 10.83 10.13
N HIS A 209 7.64 11.60 9.51
CA HIS A 209 6.81 11.08 8.43
C HIS A 209 7.60 11.09 7.12
N VAL A 210 8.00 9.90 6.65
CA VAL A 210 8.75 9.74 5.40
C VAL A 210 7.82 9.96 4.22
N LEU A 211 8.21 10.86 3.33
CA LEU A 211 7.45 11.22 2.13
C LEU A 211 7.99 10.51 0.88
N ALA A 212 9.30 10.27 0.84
CA ALA A 212 9.96 9.56 -0.24
C ALA A 212 11.26 8.90 0.22
N SER A 213 11.63 7.80 -0.44
CA SER A 213 12.85 7.01 -0.18
C SER A 213 13.58 6.64 -1.46
N LEU A 214 14.90 6.42 -1.36
CA LEU A 214 15.72 5.94 -2.47
C LEU A 214 15.57 4.43 -2.67
N ASP A 215 15.57 4.01 -3.94
CA ASP A 215 15.69 2.60 -4.33
C ASP A 215 17.15 2.25 -4.60
N GLU A 216 17.88 1.80 -3.57
CA GLU A 216 19.30 1.44 -3.68
C GLU A 216 19.61 0.35 -4.71
N ARG A 217 18.60 -0.38 -5.20
CA ARG A 217 18.77 -1.34 -6.31
C ARG A 217 18.98 -0.66 -7.67
N THR A 218 18.81 0.65 -7.75
CA THR A 218 18.83 1.41 -9.01
C THR A 218 20.07 2.28 -9.19
N TYR A 219 20.98 2.28 -8.21
CA TYR A 219 22.22 3.06 -8.22
C TYR A 219 23.28 2.39 -7.33
N ALA A 220 24.50 2.93 -7.29
CA ALA A 220 25.57 2.45 -6.43
C ALA A 220 25.71 3.36 -5.19
N PRO A 221 25.14 2.99 -4.01
CA PRO A 221 25.10 3.83 -2.80
C PRO A 221 26.45 4.00 -2.08
N GLY A 222 27.45 3.20 -2.46
CA GLY A 222 28.77 3.21 -1.82
C GLY A 222 28.77 2.53 -0.44
N THR A 223 29.86 2.71 0.31
CA THR A 223 30.07 2.05 1.61
C THR A 223 29.16 2.56 2.73
N GLY A 224 28.47 3.69 2.52
CA GLY A 224 27.54 4.30 3.47
C GLY A 224 26.07 3.93 3.24
N ALA A 225 25.79 2.93 2.40
CA ALA A 225 24.44 2.48 2.05
C ALA A 225 23.54 2.27 3.28
N MET A 226 22.31 2.75 3.21
CA MET A 226 21.28 2.58 4.24
C MET A 226 20.46 1.29 4.03
N GLY A 227 20.55 0.68 2.85
CA GLY A 227 19.94 -0.60 2.52
C GLY A 227 18.52 -0.47 1.97
N HIS A 228 17.64 -1.40 2.37
CA HIS A 228 16.27 -1.46 1.85
C HIS A 228 15.40 -0.25 2.23
N ASP A 229 15.77 0.45 3.30
CA ASP A 229 15.07 1.61 3.83
C ASP A 229 16.00 2.83 3.87
N HIS A 230 15.84 3.71 2.87
CA HIS A 230 16.65 4.91 2.69
C HIS A 230 15.77 6.15 2.49
N PRO A 231 15.21 6.73 3.56
CA PRO A 231 14.43 7.97 3.47
C PRO A 231 15.26 9.11 2.88
N ILE A 232 14.67 9.88 1.95
CA ILE A 232 15.34 11.03 1.31
C ILE A 232 14.52 12.32 1.39
N ALA A 233 13.22 12.24 1.67
CA ALA A 233 12.39 13.39 1.99
C ALA A 233 11.39 13.05 3.09
N TRP A 234 11.18 13.97 4.02
CA TRP A 234 10.29 13.76 5.16
C TRP A 234 9.74 15.07 5.72
N CYS A 235 8.70 14.96 6.53
CA CYS A 235 8.20 16.07 7.35
C CYS A 235 7.95 15.63 8.79
N GLN A 236 7.92 16.59 9.70
CA GLN A 236 7.58 16.36 11.11
C GLN A 236 7.06 17.64 11.78
N ASN A 237 6.24 17.46 12.81
CA ASN A 237 5.97 18.53 13.77
C ASN A 237 7.00 18.41 14.89
N TYR A 238 7.87 19.41 15.04
CA TYR A 238 8.99 19.36 15.97
C TYR A 238 9.05 20.62 16.83
N ASP A 239 9.14 20.44 18.15
CA ASP A 239 9.23 21.49 19.16
C ASP A 239 8.25 22.66 18.93
N GLY A 240 7.00 22.34 18.61
CA GLY A 240 5.93 23.32 18.35
C GLY A 240 5.79 23.77 16.89
N GLY A 241 6.85 23.66 16.07
CA GLY A 241 6.88 24.09 14.67
C GLY A 241 6.72 22.97 13.65
N ARG A 242 6.77 23.35 12.37
CA ARG A 242 6.68 22.43 11.22
C ARG A 242 8.04 22.33 10.54
N SER A 243 8.50 21.12 10.28
CA SER A 243 9.75 20.85 9.57
C SER A 243 9.46 20.03 8.32
N TRP A 244 10.06 20.42 7.22
CA TRP A 244 10.13 19.65 5.97
C TRP A 244 11.57 19.60 5.51
N TYR A 245 12.03 18.44 5.06
CA TYR A 245 13.38 18.23 4.55
C TYR A 245 13.35 17.42 3.26
N THR A 246 14.23 17.77 2.33
CA THR A 246 14.59 16.94 1.18
C THR A 246 16.10 16.86 1.06
N GLY A 247 16.65 15.66 0.89
CA GLY A 247 18.07 15.43 0.59
C GLY A 247 18.42 15.67 -0.87
N LEU A 248 17.46 16.08 -1.69
CA LEU A 248 17.60 16.34 -3.12
C LEU A 248 17.94 17.82 -3.38
N GLY A 249 18.46 18.12 -4.58
CA GLY A 249 18.68 19.48 -5.05
C GLY A 249 20.13 19.88 -5.23
N HIS A 250 21.09 18.94 -5.28
CA HIS A 250 22.50 19.24 -5.48
C HIS A 250 22.74 19.99 -6.80
N THR A 251 22.13 19.49 -7.88
CA THR A 251 22.42 19.94 -9.25
C THR A 251 21.70 21.24 -9.59
N ILE A 252 22.30 22.06 -10.45
CA ILE A 252 21.69 23.30 -10.96
C ILE A 252 20.38 22.97 -11.70
N GLU A 253 20.37 21.87 -12.46
CA GLU A 253 19.24 21.38 -13.25
C GLU A 253 18.02 21.03 -12.39
N SER A 254 18.22 20.69 -11.12
CA SER A 254 17.11 20.48 -10.17
C SER A 254 16.16 21.67 -10.17
N PHE A 255 16.71 22.89 -10.15
CA PHE A 255 15.95 24.11 -9.97
C PHE A 255 15.25 24.62 -11.24
N SER A 256 15.48 23.97 -12.39
CA SER A 256 14.69 24.16 -13.61
C SER A 256 13.72 23.00 -13.88
N ASP A 257 13.88 21.84 -13.22
CA ASP A 257 12.98 20.69 -13.33
C ASP A 257 11.61 20.95 -12.68
N ASN A 258 10.54 20.73 -13.45
CA ASN A 258 9.19 21.02 -12.98
C ASN A 258 8.75 20.13 -11.81
N ALA A 259 9.16 18.85 -11.80
CA ALA A 259 8.78 17.93 -10.74
C ALA A 259 9.45 18.29 -9.41
N PHE A 260 10.76 18.60 -9.43
CA PHE A 260 11.46 19.07 -8.24
C PHE A 260 10.95 20.43 -7.75
N ARG A 261 10.64 21.36 -8.66
CA ARG A 261 10.06 22.65 -8.28
C ARG A 261 8.70 22.49 -7.61
N ALA A 262 7.85 21.57 -8.07
CA ALA A 262 6.59 21.24 -7.42
C ALA A 262 6.82 20.62 -6.03
N HIS A 263 7.81 19.72 -5.91
CA HIS A 263 8.22 19.14 -4.63
C HIS A 263 8.66 20.21 -3.61
N LEU A 264 9.53 21.12 -4.05
CA LEU A 264 10.03 22.23 -3.24
C LEU A 264 8.90 23.18 -2.84
N LEU A 265 8.00 23.53 -3.76
CA LEU A 265 6.83 24.37 -3.48
C LEU A 265 5.94 23.77 -2.39
N GLY A 266 5.56 22.49 -2.54
CA GLY A 266 4.71 21.81 -1.56
C GLY A 266 5.39 21.69 -0.18
N GLY A 267 6.72 21.52 -0.16
CA GLY A 267 7.51 21.54 1.08
C GLY A 267 7.48 22.90 1.78
N ILE A 268 7.71 23.98 1.02
CA ILE A 268 7.65 25.35 1.52
C ILE A 268 6.24 25.69 2.04
N GLN A 269 5.20 25.37 1.28
CA GLN A 269 3.81 25.61 1.67
C GLN A 269 3.44 24.84 2.94
N THR A 270 3.91 23.60 3.09
CA THR A 270 3.68 22.79 4.29
C THR A 270 4.38 23.41 5.50
N ALA A 271 5.66 23.74 5.42
CA ALA A 271 6.40 24.37 6.52
C ALA A 271 5.79 25.73 6.90
N ALA A 272 5.39 26.54 5.92
CA ALA A 272 4.72 27.81 6.14
C ALA A 272 3.32 27.69 6.76
N GLY A 273 2.72 26.49 6.74
CA GLY A 273 1.34 26.26 7.19
C GLY A 273 0.28 26.70 6.17
N ALA A 274 0.69 26.96 4.93
CA ALA A 274 -0.19 27.29 3.81
C ALA A 274 -0.84 26.04 3.18
N ALA A 275 -0.22 24.87 3.36
CA ALA A 275 -0.79 23.57 3.04
C ALA A 275 -0.88 22.71 4.32
N GLY A 276 -2.03 22.08 4.54
CA GLY A 276 -2.20 21.13 5.64
C GLY A 276 -1.49 19.82 5.34
N ALA A 277 -0.81 19.25 6.33
CA ALA A 277 -0.14 17.95 6.23
C ALA A 277 -0.23 17.18 7.55
N ASP A 278 -0.49 15.88 7.48
CA ASP A 278 -0.34 14.98 8.62
C ASP A 278 1.07 14.40 8.68
N CYS A 279 2.01 15.21 9.20
CA CYS A 279 3.41 14.80 9.38
C CYS A 279 3.62 13.79 10.51
N LYS A 280 2.58 13.04 10.91
CA LYS A 280 2.66 11.91 11.82
C LYS A 280 1.98 10.65 11.24
N ALA A 281 1.45 10.70 10.02
CA ALA A 281 0.62 9.63 9.44
C ALA A 281 1.30 8.26 9.38
N SER A 282 2.62 8.21 9.21
CA SER A 282 3.39 6.95 9.19
C SER A 282 3.98 6.53 10.54
N LEU A 283 3.78 7.31 11.61
CA LEU A 283 4.37 7.01 12.91
C LEU A 283 3.51 6.00 13.67
N THR A 284 4.11 4.93 14.17
CA THR A 284 3.40 3.91 14.96
C THR A 284 2.66 4.50 16.16
N SER A 285 3.20 5.55 16.78
CA SER A 285 2.58 6.27 17.90
C SER A 285 1.30 7.03 17.53
N SER A 286 1.03 7.23 16.23
CA SER A 286 -0.23 7.82 15.73
C SER A 286 -1.35 6.79 15.62
N PHE A 287 -1.04 5.50 15.74
CA PHE A 287 -2.02 4.43 15.71
C PHE A 287 -2.36 3.99 17.14
N GLN A 288 -3.64 3.70 17.37
CA GLN A 288 -4.13 3.07 18.59
C GLN A 288 -4.91 1.81 18.24
N LYS A 289 -4.75 0.77 19.08
CA LYS A 289 -5.57 -0.43 18.99
C LYS A 289 -6.82 -0.25 19.84
N VAL A 290 -7.99 -0.30 19.20
CA VAL A 290 -9.29 -0.26 19.88
C VAL A 290 -9.92 -1.63 19.78
N THR A 291 -10.27 -2.21 20.93
CA THR A 291 -11.00 -3.48 20.97
C THR A 291 -12.46 -3.22 20.61
N LEU A 292 -12.93 -3.83 19.52
CA LEU A 292 -14.33 -3.73 19.08
C LEU A 292 -15.20 -4.83 19.68
N ASP A 293 -14.66 -6.05 19.80
CA ASP A 293 -15.30 -7.17 20.48
C ASP A 293 -14.23 -8.01 21.20
N SER A 294 -14.42 -8.27 22.48
CA SER A 294 -13.53 -9.09 23.32
C SER A 294 -14.08 -10.48 23.62
N ASN A 295 -15.28 -10.81 23.15
CA ASN A 295 -15.97 -12.09 23.40
C ASN A 295 -16.08 -12.91 22.11
N THR A 296 -14.94 -13.13 21.46
CA THR A 296 -14.84 -13.90 20.21
C THR A 296 -14.41 -15.35 20.48
N SER A 297 -14.80 -16.25 19.58
CA SER A 297 -14.46 -17.67 19.59
C SER A 297 -13.80 -18.04 18.26
N ASN A 298 -12.48 -18.20 18.27
CA ASN A 298 -11.68 -18.50 17.07
C ASN A 298 -12.07 -17.60 15.86
N PRO A 299 -11.96 -16.27 15.96
CA PRO A 299 -12.27 -15.37 14.84
C PRO A 299 -11.28 -15.59 13.68
N MET A 300 -11.79 -15.76 12.46
CA MET A 300 -10.98 -16.18 11.31
C MET A 300 -10.73 -15.06 10.29
N GLU A 301 -11.74 -14.25 9.96
CA GLU A 301 -11.70 -13.17 8.96
C GLU A 301 -12.65 -12.04 9.34
N LEU A 302 -12.40 -10.84 8.81
CA LEU A 302 -13.31 -9.69 8.91
C LEU A 302 -13.32 -8.88 7.62
N ASP A 303 -14.38 -8.10 7.44
CA ASP A 303 -14.53 -7.11 6.38
C ASP A 303 -15.44 -5.96 6.85
N VAL A 304 -15.28 -4.79 6.25
CA VAL A 304 -15.97 -3.56 6.69
C VAL A 304 -16.87 -3.07 5.56
N ALA A 305 -18.17 -2.98 5.85
CA ALA A 305 -19.15 -2.47 4.90
C ALA A 305 -19.03 -0.94 4.73
N PRO A 306 -19.46 -0.38 3.59
CA PRO A 306 -19.46 1.07 3.38
C PRO A 306 -20.28 1.88 4.40
N ASP A 307 -21.24 1.24 5.08
CA ASP A 307 -22.05 1.83 6.16
C ASP A 307 -21.37 1.78 7.55
N GLY A 308 -20.13 1.30 7.63
CA GLY A 308 -19.33 1.21 8.84
C GLY A 308 -19.57 -0.05 9.69
N ARG A 309 -20.50 -0.94 9.30
CA ARG A 309 -20.64 -2.23 9.97
C ARG A 309 -19.41 -3.10 9.74
N VAL A 310 -18.92 -3.73 10.80
CA VAL A 310 -17.82 -4.69 10.72
C VAL A 310 -18.41 -6.09 10.76
N PHE A 311 -18.20 -6.85 9.70
CA PHE A 311 -18.56 -8.26 9.62
C PHE A 311 -17.32 -9.07 9.99
N TYR A 312 -17.46 -10.04 10.89
CA TYR A 312 -16.39 -11.00 11.16
C TYR A 312 -16.95 -12.40 11.32
N ILE A 313 -16.12 -13.40 11.10
CA ILE A 313 -16.51 -14.80 11.22
C ILE A 313 -15.76 -15.52 12.32
N GLU A 314 -16.44 -16.47 12.92
CA GLU A 314 -15.89 -17.40 13.90
C GLU A 314 -15.86 -18.79 13.29
N ARG A 315 -14.79 -19.55 13.60
CA ARG A 315 -14.55 -20.87 12.97
C ARG A 315 -15.71 -21.85 13.17
N ASP A 316 -16.49 -21.67 14.23
CA ASP A 316 -17.66 -22.47 14.58
C ASP A 316 -18.90 -22.23 13.68
N GLY A 317 -18.80 -21.35 12.68
CA GLY A 317 -19.84 -21.13 11.69
C GLY A 317 -20.65 -19.85 11.90
N ARG A 318 -20.34 -19.05 12.94
CA ARG A 318 -21.03 -17.78 13.19
C ARG A 318 -20.47 -16.66 12.32
N VAL A 319 -21.38 -15.91 11.69
CA VAL A 319 -21.10 -14.59 11.11
C VAL A 319 -21.64 -13.55 12.08
N GLN A 320 -20.78 -12.63 12.50
CA GLN A 320 -21.06 -11.61 13.48
C GLN A 320 -21.02 -10.22 12.82
N ILE A 321 -21.82 -9.29 13.32
CA ILE A 321 -21.88 -7.90 12.87
C ILE A 321 -21.70 -6.99 14.07
N ILE A 322 -20.67 -6.14 14.04
CA ILE A 322 -20.49 -5.04 14.97
C ILE A 322 -21.18 -3.79 14.39
N LYS A 323 -22.09 -3.21 15.17
CA LYS A 323 -22.82 -2.02 14.76
C LYS A 323 -22.02 -0.76 15.11
N PRO A 324 -21.73 0.14 14.15
CA PRO A 324 -20.82 1.28 14.38
C PRO A 324 -21.38 2.27 15.40
N ASN A 325 -22.70 2.44 15.46
CA ASN A 325 -23.35 3.44 16.32
C ASN A 325 -23.47 3.02 17.79
N THR A 326 -23.53 1.72 18.06
CA THR A 326 -23.77 1.19 19.42
C THR A 326 -22.59 0.39 19.95
N GLY A 327 -21.65 -0.02 19.09
CA GLY A 327 -20.57 -0.94 19.44
C GLY A 327 -21.04 -2.36 19.78
N THR A 328 -22.33 -2.66 19.57
CA THR A 328 -22.89 -3.97 19.92
C THR A 328 -22.67 -4.98 18.81
N THR A 329 -22.32 -6.20 19.18
CA THR A 329 -22.23 -7.34 18.27
C THR A 329 -23.54 -8.11 18.21
N VAL A 330 -23.94 -8.53 17.01
CA VAL A 330 -25.06 -9.45 16.78
C VAL A 330 -24.66 -10.58 15.83
N THR A 331 -25.22 -11.77 16.03
CA THR A 331 -25.03 -12.90 15.12
C THR A 331 -25.99 -12.80 13.95
N ALA A 332 -25.45 -12.68 12.74
CA ALA A 332 -26.22 -12.57 11.51
C ALA A 332 -26.72 -13.94 11.01
N ILE A 333 -25.91 -14.98 11.20
CA ILE A 333 -26.22 -16.38 10.85
C ILE A 333 -25.28 -17.33 11.59
N THR A 334 -25.71 -18.57 11.76
CA THR A 334 -24.85 -19.70 12.18
C THR A 334 -24.97 -20.81 11.15
N LEU A 335 -23.86 -21.12 10.48
CA LEU A 335 -23.75 -22.20 9.50
C LEU A 335 -23.43 -23.52 10.21
N ASN A 336 -24.02 -24.62 9.72
CA ASN A 336 -23.65 -25.96 10.18
C ASN A 336 -22.33 -26.40 9.52
N VAL A 337 -21.23 -26.16 10.22
CA VAL A 337 -19.89 -26.43 9.72
C VAL A 337 -19.24 -27.64 10.40
N PHE A 338 -18.38 -28.33 9.67
CA PHE A 338 -17.43 -29.28 10.25
C PHE A 338 -16.26 -28.49 10.86
N THR A 339 -15.93 -28.76 12.12
CA THR A 339 -14.90 -28.00 12.87
C THR A 339 -13.69 -28.83 13.27
N GLY A 340 -13.51 -30.03 12.70
CA GLY A 340 -12.33 -30.85 12.96
C GLY A 340 -11.08 -30.28 12.29
N ASN A 341 -9.90 -30.62 12.81
CA ASN A 341 -8.61 -30.13 12.33
C ASN A 341 -8.58 -28.60 12.27
N GLU A 342 -8.34 -28.03 11.09
CA GLU A 342 -8.30 -26.58 10.84
C GLU A 342 -9.59 -26.02 10.23
N ASP A 343 -10.54 -26.90 9.92
CA ASP A 343 -11.72 -26.52 9.16
C ASP A 343 -12.81 -25.84 9.99
N GLY A 344 -13.72 -25.19 9.28
CA GLY A 344 -14.84 -24.45 9.83
C GLY A 344 -15.32 -23.41 8.84
N LEU A 345 -15.76 -22.26 9.35
CA LEU A 345 -15.96 -21.05 8.55
C LEU A 345 -14.64 -20.26 8.54
N LEU A 346 -14.01 -20.14 7.37
CA LEU A 346 -12.62 -19.70 7.22
C LEU A 346 -12.45 -18.42 6.40
N GLY A 347 -13.35 -18.16 5.45
CA GLY A 347 -13.29 -16.99 4.58
C GLY A 347 -14.55 -16.14 4.66
N LEU A 348 -14.38 -14.81 4.64
CA LEU A 348 -15.46 -13.84 4.46
C LEU A 348 -14.99 -12.70 3.54
N ARG A 349 -15.83 -12.35 2.55
CA ARG A 349 -15.72 -11.08 1.81
C ARG A 349 -17.10 -10.52 1.47
N LEU A 350 -17.25 -9.21 1.63
CA LEU A 350 -18.39 -8.48 1.11
C LEU A 350 -18.20 -8.26 -0.40
N ASP A 351 -19.29 -8.33 -1.15
CA ASP A 351 -19.27 -8.01 -2.58
C ASP A 351 -18.88 -6.54 -2.80
N PRO A 352 -18.12 -6.18 -3.87
CA PRO A 352 -17.82 -4.78 -4.16
C PRO A 352 -19.07 -3.90 -4.31
N GLY A 353 -20.20 -4.49 -4.70
CA GLY A 353 -21.53 -3.87 -4.75
C GLY A 353 -22.37 -4.04 -3.49
N PHE A 354 -21.80 -4.39 -2.33
CA PHE A 354 -22.50 -4.74 -1.10
C PHE A 354 -23.58 -3.72 -0.69
N ALA A 355 -23.30 -2.42 -0.82
CA ALA A 355 -24.25 -1.36 -0.47
C ALA A 355 -25.57 -1.44 -1.28
N THR A 356 -25.53 -2.08 -2.45
CA THR A 356 -26.68 -2.23 -3.35
C THR A 356 -27.27 -3.64 -3.29
N ASN A 357 -26.45 -4.68 -3.28
CA ASN A 357 -26.91 -6.07 -3.41
C ASN A 357 -26.97 -6.85 -2.08
N GLY A 358 -26.31 -6.36 -1.02
CA GLY A 358 -26.19 -7.03 0.27
C GLY A 358 -25.47 -8.39 0.20
N TRP A 359 -24.67 -8.65 -0.83
CA TRP A 359 -24.05 -9.97 -1.02
C TRP A 359 -22.80 -10.16 -0.16
N VAL A 360 -22.73 -11.30 0.51
CA VAL A 360 -21.55 -11.75 1.25
C VAL A 360 -21.14 -13.13 0.76
N TYR A 361 -19.85 -13.33 0.55
CA TYR A 361 -19.25 -14.61 0.18
C TYR A 361 -18.59 -15.20 1.41
N LEU A 362 -18.94 -16.45 1.70
CA LEU A 362 -18.40 -17.22 2.82
C LEU A 362 -17.69 -18.46 2.28
N TYR A 363 -16.47 -18.71 2.75
CA TYR A 363 -15.74 -19.94 2.48
C TYR A 363 -15.75 -20.82 3.74
N TYR A 364 -16.39 -21.98 3.67
CA TYR A 364 -16.57 -22.85 4.83
C TYR A 364 -16.60 -24.33 4.48
N ALA A 365 -16.45 -25.14 5.52
CA ALA A 365 -16.53 -26.59 5.55
C ALA A 365 -17.94 -27.06 5.94
N PRO A 366 -18.83 -27.45 5.01
CA PRO A 366 -20.16 -27.94 5.38
C PRO A 366 -20.05 -29.28 6.12
N ASN A 367 -20.91 -29.48 7.12
CA ASN A 367 -20.95 -30.74 7.88
C ASN A 367 -21.70 -31.89 7.17
N SER A 368 -22.26 -31.63 5.98
CA SER A 368 -23.04 -32.59 5.18
C SER A 368 -22.56 -32.63 3.74
N GLY A 369 -22.81 -33.74 3.02
CA GLY A 369 -22.51 -33.85 1.58
C GLY A 369 -21.08 -34.26 1.23
N GLY A 370 -20.32 -34.82 2.18
CA GLY A 370 -18.95 -35.31 1.97
C GLY A 370 -17.87 -34.23 2.14
N PRO A 371 -16.59 -34.64 2.18
CA PRO A 371 -15.48 -33.77 2.53
C PRO A 371 -15.19 -32.76 1.41
N ARG A 372 -15.49 -31.49 1.68
CA ARG A 372 -15.18 -30.33 0.82
C ARG A 372 -15.20 -29.04 1.64
N ASN A 373 -14.50 -28.03 1.17
CA ASN A 373 -14.79 -26.64 1.52
C ASN A 373 -15.49 -25.96 0.33
N GLN A 374 -16.26 -24.91 0.56
CA GLN A 374 -17.01 -24.26 -0.52
C GLN A 374 -17.12 -22.76 -0.32
N ILE A 375 -17.09 -22.01 -1.43
CA ILE A 375 -17.56 -20.63 -1.49
C ILE A 375 -19.06 -20.68 -1.68
N SER A 376 -19.80 -19.99 -0.82
CA SER A 376 -21.23 -19.72 -1.04
C SER A 376 -21.53 -18.24 -0.87
N ARG A 377 -22.44 -17.75 -1.69
CA ARG A 377 -22.94 -16.38 -1.64
C ARG A 377 -24.27 -16.35 -0.90
N PHE A 378 -24.38 -15.48 0.10
CA PHE A 378 -25.61 -15.21 0.84
C PHE A 378 -26.04 -13.76 0.65
N THR A 379 -27.26 -13.44 1.10
CA THR A 379 -27.79 -12.07 1.10
C THR A 379 -28.03 -11.60 2.52
N VAL A 380 -27.39 -10.48 2.88
CA VAL A 380 -27.60 -9.74 4.12
C VAL A 380 -28.85 -8.85 3.96
N VAL A 381 -29.78 -8.92 4.91
CA VAL A 381 -30.95 -8.05 5.01
C VAL A 381 -31.01 -7.49 6.42
N GLY A 382 -30.85 -6.17 6.56
CA GLY A 382 -30.62 -5.57 7.87
C GLY A 382 -29.36 -6.16 8.50
N ASP A 383 -29.47 -6.68 9.73
CA ASP A 383 -28.36 -7.31 10.47
C ASP A 383 -28.50 -8.85 10.52
N SER A 384 -29.10 -9.45 9.50
CA SER A 384 -29.36 -10.90 9.44
C SER A 384 -29.11 -11.47 8.05
N ILE A 385 -28.77 -12.75 7.99
CA ILE A 385 -28.59 -13.51 6.76
C ILE A 385 -29.52 -14.73 6.81
N SER A 386 -30.31 -14.95 5.75
CA SER A 386 -31.14 -16.16 5.66
C SER A 386 -30.34 -17.33 5.10
N LEU A 387 -30.42 -18.50 5.74
CA LEU A 387 -29.90 -19.76 5.20
C LEU A 387 -30.47 -20.08 3.81
N SER A 388 -31.73 -19.72 3.56
CA SER A 388 -32.38 -19.98 2.26
C SER A 388 -31.85 -19.11 1.12
N SER A 389 -31.02 -18.10 1.42
CA SER A 389 -30.40 -17.24 0.41
C SER A 389 -29.11 -17.81 -0.17
N GLU A 390 -28.63 -18.95 0.35
CA GLU A 390 -27.41 -19.60 -0.08
C GLU A 390 -27.42 -19.87 -1.59
N GLN A 391 -26.31 -19.54 -2.23
CA GLN A 391 -25.97 -20.03 -3.56
C GLN A 391 -24.55 -20.57 -3.49
N VAL A 392 -24.39 -21.88 -3.70
CA VAL A 392 -23.07 -22.52 -3.72
C VAL A 392 -22.38 -22.13 -5.02
N VAL A 393 -21.22 -21.49 -4.92
CA VAL A 393 -20.49 -20.93 -6.07
C VAL A 393 -19.42 -21.91 -6.55
N LEU A 394 -18.52 -22.33 -5.65
CA LEU A 394 -17.39 -23.20 -5.98
C LEU A 394 -17.14 -24.16 -4.83
N GLN A 395 -16.86 -25.42 -5.15
CA GLN A 395 -16.46 -26.45 -4.18
C GLN A 395 -15.00 -26.82 -4.39
N VAL A 396 -14.24 -26.85 -3.31
CA VAL A 396 -12.84 -27.25 -3.24
C VAL A 396 -12.76 -28.59 -2.53
N PRO A 397 -12.23 -29.65 -3.18
CA PRO A 397 -12.01 -30.93 -2.53
C PRO A 397 -11.13 -30.78 -1.29
N THR A 398 -11.34 -31.62 -0.29
CA THR A 398 -10.51 -31.68 0.91
C THR A 398 -10.53 -33.09 1.48
N GLN A 399 -9.56 -33.43 2.30
CA GLN A 399 -9.57 -34.61 3.18
C GLN A 399 -9.88 -34.17 4.61
N ARG A 400 -10.46 -35.07 5.41
CA ARG A 400 -10.84 -34.83 6.82
C ARG A 400 -10.15 -35.80 7.79
N ASN A 401 -9.23 -36.62 7.29
CA ASN A 401 -8.57 -37.68 8.05
C ASN A 401 -7.48 -37.10 8.95
N THR A 402 -6.77 -36.08 8.45
CA THR A 402 -5.65 -35.42 9.11
C THR A 402 -5.77 -33.90 8.92
N CYS A 403 -5.02 -33.11 9.68
CA CYS A 403 -4.73 -31.73 9.31
C CYS A 403 -3.74 -31.72 8.11
N CYS A 404 -3.41 -30.63 7.43
CA CYS A 404 -3.33 -29.23 7.88
C CYS A 404 -3.53 -28.29 6.67
N HIS A 405 -3.33 -26.98 6.83
CA HIS A 405 -3.33 -25.96 5.76
C HIS A 405 -4.67 -25.82 5.03
N ALA A 406 -5.70 -25.37 5.75
CA ALA A 406 -7.02 -25.17 5.14
C ALA A 406 -7.12 -23.91 4.24
N GLY A 407 -6.29 -22.89 4.48
CA GLY A 407 -6.37 -21.59 3.80
C GLY A 407 -7.70 -20.88 4.05
N GLY A 408 -8.24 -20.22 3.02
CA GLY A 408 -9.62 -19.69 3.02
C GLY A 408 -9.75 -18.18 2.88
N SER A 409 -8.64 -17.43 2.88
CA SER A 409 -8.69 -15.99 2.67
C SER A 409 -9.12 -15.66 1.24
N MET A 410 -9.94 -14.61 1.11
CA MET A 410 -10.50 -14.18 -0.17
C MET A 410 -10.25 -12.69 -0.38
N THR A 411 -10.26 -12.21 -1.62
CA THR A 411 -10.29 -10.77 -1.96
C THR A 411 -10.85 -10.55 -3.36
N PHE A 412 -11.41 -9.37 -3.63
CA PHE A 412 -11.82 -8.97 -4.96
C PHE A 412 -10.76 -8.09 -5.63
N ASP A 413 -10.59 -8.20 -6.95
CA ASP A 413 -9.97 -7.13 -7.75
C ASP A 413 -10.99 -6.06 -8.17
N GLY A 414 -10.50 -4.96 -8.73
CA GLY A 414 -11.31 -3.86 -9.24
C GLY A 414 -12.18 -4.22 -10.45
N ALA A 415 -12.03 -5.41 -11.04
CA ALA A 415 -12.88 -5.92 -12.11
C ALA A 415 -13.98 -6.87 -11.59
N GLY A 416 -14.07 -7.09 -10.27
CA GLY A 416 -15.08 -7.94 -9.65
C GLY A 416 -14.74 -9.44 -9.71
N ASN A 417 -13.47 -9.80 -9.95
CA ASN A 417 -13.04 -11.19 -9.83
C ASN A 417 -12.70 -11.51 -8.39
N LEU A 418 -13.22 -12.64 -7.91
CA LEU A 418 -12.97 -13.17 -6.58
C LEU A 418 -11.74 -14.08 -6.61
N TYR A 419 -10.74 -13.71 -5.82
CA TYR A 419 -9.62 -14.56 -5.48
C TYR A 419 -9.91 -15.37 -4.21
N LEU A 420 -9.51 -16.64 -4.20
CA LEU A 420 -9.54 -17.53 -3.03
C LEU A 420 -8.16 -18.18 -2.87
N ALA A 421 -7.58 -18.07 -1.68
CA ALA A 421 -6.39 -18.83 -1.30
C ALA A 421 -6.79 -20.18 -0.68
N THR A 422 -6.28 -21.27 -1.22
CA THR A 422 -6.47 -22.63 -0.71
C THR A 422 -5.12 -23.20 -0.30
N GLY A 423 -5.04 -23.74 0.91
CA GLY A 423 -3.87 -24.51 1.33
C GLY A 423 -3.83 -25.89 0.69
N ASP A 424 -2.68 -26.53 0.79
CA ASP A 424 -2.38 -27.80 0.14
C ASP A 424 -3.17 -28.97 0.74
N ASN A 425 -3.71 -28.80 1.94
CA ASN A 425 -4.48 -29.79 2.68
C ASN A 425 -3.73 -31.11 2.92
N THR A 426 -2.40 -31.01 3.07
CA THR A 426 -1.49 -32.13 3.29
C THR A 426 -0.90 -32.05 4.69
N ASN A 427 -0.71 -33.19 5.33
CA ASN A 427 -0.10 -33.27 6.65
C ASN A 427 1.44 -33.15 6.54
N PRO A 428 2.08 -32.21 7.26
CA PRO A 428 3.53 -32.01 7.18
C PRO A 428 4.34 -32.75 8.24
N PHE A 429 3.70 -33.45 9.19
CA PHE A 429 4.40 -33.89 10.41
C PHE A 429 5.13 -35.23 10.24
N GLU A 430 4.88 -35.97 9.16
CA GLU A 430 5.61 -37.21 8.83
C GLU A 430 6.73 -37.02 7.79
N SER A 431 7.09 -35.77 7.50
CA SER A 431 8.19 -35.41 6.58
C SER A 431 9.38 -34.76 7.30
N ASP A 432 9.54 -34.96 8.62
CA ASP A 432 10.62 -34.37 9.43
C ASP A 432 10.79 -32.85 9.22
N GLY A 433 9.69 -32.14 9.00
CA GLY A 433 9.67 -30.70 8.71
C GLY A 433 9.89 -30.32 7.24
N PHE A 434 10.30 -31.23 6.37
CA PHE A 434 10.48 -30.98 4.93
C PHE A 434 9.18 -31.14 4.14
N ALA A 435 9.23 -30.97 2.82
CA ALA A 435 8.10 -31.20 1.94
C ALA A 435 7.53 -32.64 2.08
N PRO A 436 6.22 -32.80 2.31
CA PRO A 436 5.58 -34.11 2.34
C PRO A 436 5.36 -34.63 0.91
N LEU A 437 6.09 -35.69 0.54
CA LEU A 437 6.18 -36.28 -0.80
C LEU A 437 6.00 -37.82 -0.77
N ASP A 438 5.14 -38.32 0.12
CA ASP A 438 5.02 -39.77 0.37
C ASP A 438 4.05 -40.46 -0.59
N GLU A 439 4.58 -41.02 -1.68
CA GLU A 439 3.79 -41.68 -2.73
C GLU A 439 3.31 -43.10 -2.39
N ARG A 440 3.62 -43.62 -1.20
CA ARG A 440 3.26 -45.00 -0.82
C ARG A 440 1.73 -45.16 -0.73
N ALA A 441 1.24 -46.37 -1.00
CA ALA A 441 -0.18 -46.67 -0.88
C ALA A 441 -0.68 -46.42 0.57
N GLY A 442 -1.81 -45.69 0.71
CA GLY A 442 -2.38 -45.31 2.01
C GLY A 442 -1.77 -44.06 2.64
N ARG A 443 -0.86 -43.38 1.94
CA ARG A 443 -0.17 -42.15 2.41
C ARG A 443 -0.59 -40.88 1.67
N GLN A 444 -1.74 -40.91 1.01
CA GLN A 444 -2.19 -39.82 0.12
C GLN A 444 -2.33 -38.46 0.82
N ASP A 445 -2.59 -38.46 2.13
CA ASP A 445 -2.73 -37.24 2.94
C ASP A 445 -1.37 -36.64 3.36
N PHE A 446 -0.25 -37.19 2.86
CA PHE A 446 1.13 -36.81 3.16
C PHE A 446 1.95 -36.61 1.87
N ASP A 447 1.27 -36.21 0.79
CA ASP A 447 1.86 -35.99 -0.52
C ASP A 447 1.29 -34.71 -1.17
N SER A 448 2.02 -33.60 -1.02
CA SER A 448 1.63 -32.29 -1.58
C SER A 448 1.77 -32.23 -3.11
N GLN A 449 2.35 -33.25 -3.75
CA GLN A 449 2.38 -33.34 -5.22
C GLN A 449 0.97 -33.54 -5.78
N ARG A 450 0.08 -34.19 -5.01
CA ARG A 450 -1.32 -34.43 -5.37
C ARG A 450 -2.19 -33.18 -5.33
N THR A 451 -1.72 -32.14 -4.65
CA THR A 451 -2.45 -30.91 -4.40
C THR A 451 -1.71 -29.72 -5.01
N SER A 452 -0.75 -29.11 -4.32
CA SER A 452 -0.05 -27.90 -4.76
C SER A 452 0.56 -28.01 -6.15
N GLY A 453 1.26 -29.13 -6.43
CA GLY A 453 1.87 -29.44 -7.72
C GLY A 453 0.90 -29.97 -8.78
N ASN A 454 -0.34 -30.28 -8.42
CA ASN A 454 -1.32 -30.87 -9.33
C ASN A 454 -2.13 -29.78 -10.04
N THR A 455 -2.06 -29.77 -11.37
CA THR A 455 -2.78 -28.81 -12.24
C THR A 455 -4.28 -29.07 -12.30
N ASN A 456 -4.74 -30.26 -11.89
CA ASN A 456 -6.14 -30.67 -11.91
C ASN A 456 -6.76 -30.76 -10.49
N ASP A 457 -6.16 -30.10 -9.50
CA ASP A 457 -6.68 -29.98 -8.13
C ASP A 457 -6.78 -28.51 -7.73
N LEU A 458 -7.75 -28.18 -6.87
CA LEU A 458 -8.02 -26.81 -6.43
C LEU A 458 -7.32 -26.45 -5.11
N ARG A 459 -6.60 -27.39 -4.48
CA ARG A 459 -5.85 -27.20 -3.24
C ARG A 459 -4.41 -26.77 -3.50
N GLY A 460 -3.84 -25.97 -2.61
CA GLY A 460 -2.51 -25.38 -2.74
C GLY A 460 -2.43 -24.38 -3.90
N LYS A 461 -3.47 -23.54 -4.03
CA LYS A 461 -3.68 -22.63 -5.16
C LYS A 461 -4.09 -21.23 -4.70
N ILE A 462 -3.88 -20.27 -5.58
CA ILE A 462 -4.72 -19.09 -5.68
C ILE A 462 -5.71 -19.33 -6.82
N LEU A 463 -6.99 -19.38 -6.50
CA LEU A 463 -8.08 -19.52 -7.46
C LEU A 463 -8.62 -18.13 -7.81
N ARG A 464 -9.08 -17.93 -9.04
CA ARG A 464 -9.72 -16.68 -9.48
C ARG A 464 -10.91 -16.98 -10.39
N ILE A 465 -12.07 -16.48 -10.00
CA ILE A 465 -13.35 -16.64 -10.71
C ILE A 465 -14.10 -15.31 -10.77
N THR A 466 -15.08 -15.18 -11.65
CA THR A 466 -16.03 -14.05 -11.66
C THR A 466 -17.40 -14.57 -11.22
N PRO A 467 -17.81 -14.38 -9.95
CA PRO A 467 -19.12 -14.80 -9.49
C PRO A 467 -20.27 -14.15 -10.27
N GLN A 468 -21.36 -14.89 -10.47
CA GLN A 468 -22.55 -14.44 -11.17
C GLN A 468 -23.74 -14.36 -10.21
N ALA A 469 -24.73 -13.53 -10.55
CA ALA A 469 -25.90 -13.28 -9.72
C ALA A 469 -26.71 -14.55 -9.37
N ASN A 470 -26.71 -15.52 -10.29
CA ASN A 470 -27.41 -16.80 -10.15
C ASN A 470 -26.61 -17.86 -9.34
N GLY A 471 -25.50 -17.48 -8.72
CA GLY A 471 -24.65 -18.40 -7.96
C GLY A 471 -23.61 -19.16 -8.78
N THR A 472 -23.67 -19.11 -10.12
CA THR A 472 -22.61 -19.68 -10.95
C THR A 472 -21.39 -18.74 -11.00
N TYR A 473 -20.36 -19.13 -11.74
CA TYR A 473 -19.20 -18.27 -12.01
C TYR A 473 -18.73 -18.42 -13.46
N THR A 474 -18.00 -17.43 -13.94
CA THR A 474 -17.22 -17.51 -15.18
C THR A 474 -15.72 -17.51 -14.88
N ILE A 475 -14.92 -17.95 -15.84
CA ILE A 475 -13.46 -17.90 -15.76
C ILE A 475 -12.96 -16.59 -16.38
N PRO A 476 -12.33 -15.69 -15.62
CA PRO A 476 -11.72 -14.50 -16.20
C PRO A 476 -10.50 -14.85 -17.05
N SER A 477 -10.19 -14.01 -18.03
CA SER A 477 -8.95 -14.14 -18.79
C SER A 477 -7.71 -13.92 -17.90
N GLY A 478 -6.61 -14.54 -18.29
CA GLY A 478 -5.32 -14.40 -17.60
C GLY A 478 -5.14 -15.33 -16.40
N ASN A 479 -6.00 -16.33 -16.18
CA ASN A 479 -5.67 -17.45 -15.30
C ASN A 479 -4.57 -18.33 -15.91
N LEU A 480 -3.88 -19.13 -15.09
CA LEU A 480 -2.74 -19.95 -15.50
C LEU A 480 -3.09 -20.95 -16.63
N PHE A 481 -4.31 -21.48 -16.61
CA PHE A 481 -4.79 -22.42 -17.61
C PHE A 481 -6.01 -21.90 -18.35
N ALA A 482 -5.97 -21.95 -19.68
CA ALA A 482 -7.12 -21.63 -20.51
C ALA A 482 -8.24 -22.69 -20.34
N PRO A 483 -9.53 -22.30 -20.36
CA PRO A 483 -10.64 -23.25 -20.36
C PRO A 483 -10.50 -24.32 -21.44
N GLY A 484 -10.73 -25.59 -21.06
CA GLY A 484 -10.63 -26.74 -21.96
C GLY A 484 -9.23 -27.35 -22.08
N THR A 485 -8.21 -26.76 -21.44
CA THR A 485 -6.87 -27.36 -21.38
C THR A 485 -6.92 -28.71 -20.64
N ALA A 486 -6.46 -29.78 -21.30
CA ALA A 486 -6.55 -31.14 -20.78
C ALA A 486 -5.83 -31.28 -19.43
N GLN A 487 -6.45 -31.99 -18.47
CA GLN A 487 -5.89 -32.26 -17.13
C GLN A 487 -5.54 -30.99 -16.34
N THR A 488 -6.30 -29.92 -16.52
CA THR A 488 -6.13 -28.68 -15.75
C THR A 488 -7.47 -28.15 -15.23
N LYS A 489 -7.41 -27.30 -14.20
CA LYS A 489 -8.54 -26.50 -13.73
C LYS A 489 -8.37 -25.03 -14.15
N PRO A 490 -9.28 -24.46 -14.96
CA PRO A 490 -9.16 -23.08 -15.42
C PRO A 490 -9.39 -22.04 -14.31
N GLU A 491 -9.88 -22.44 -13.14
CA GLU A 491 -9.99 -21.60 -11.94
C GLU A 491 -8.62 -21.19 -11.37
N ILE A 492 -7.55 -21.94 -11.68
CA ILE A 492 -6.23 -21.72 -11.12
C ILE A 492 -5.63 -20.44 -11.71
N PHE A 493 -5.49 -19.42 -10.87
CA PHE A 493 -4.71 -18.22 -11.20
C PHE A 493 -3.23 -18.48 -10.96
N ALA A 494 -2.89 -19.01 -9.79
CA ALA A 494 -1.54 -19.42 -9.46
C ALA A 494 -1.54 -20.72 -8.66
N MET A 495 -0.46 -21.50 -8.77
CA MET A 495 -0.31 -22.79 -8.11
C MET A 495 1.04 -22.92 -7.40
N GLY A 496 1.22 -24.00 -6.65
CA GLY A 496 2.47 -24.27 -5.96
C GLY A 496 2.61 -23.51 -4.65
N PHE A 497 1.52 -23.43 -3.88
CA PHE A 497 1.52 -22.87 -2.53
C PHE A 497 1.32 -23.97 -1.48
N ARG A 498 1.90 -23.82 -0.29
CA ARG A 498 1.70 -24.76 0.84
C ARG A 498 0.51 -24.33 1.68
N ASN A 499 0.57 -23.15 2.27
CA ASN A 499 -0.41 -22.62 3.21
C ASN A 499 -0.56 -21.09 3.05
N PRO A 500 -1.15 -20.63 1.92
CA PRO A 500 -1.39 -19.22 1.68
C PRO A 500 -2.52 -18.75 2.60
N PHE A 501 -2.16 -18.24 3.78
CA PHE A 501 -3.14 -18.00 4.85
C PHE A 501 -3.88 -16.68 4.69
N ARG A 502 -3.21 -15.62 4.23
CA ARG A 502 -3.81 -14.29 4.00
C ARG A 502 -3.41 -13.72 2.66
N ILE A 503 -4.40 -13.15 1.97
CA ILE A 503 -4.21 -12.46 0.70
C ILE A 503 -4.86 -11.08 0.72
N GLY A 504 -4.35 -10.17 -0.10
CA GLY A 504 -4.90 -8.83 -0.26
C GLY A 504 -4.58 -8.26 -1.63
N THR A 505 -5.42 -7.35 -2.10
CA THR A 505 -5.24 -6.61 -3.34
C THR A 505 -4.95 -5.14 -3.03
N ASP A 506 -3.95 -4.58 -3.70
CA ASP A 506 -3.83 -3.12 -3.79
C ASP A 506 -4.97 -2.61 -4.69
N LYS A 507 -5.84 -1.75 -4.14
CA LYS A 507 -7.01 -1.23 -4.84
C LYS A 507 -6.66 -0.28 -5.99
N ALA A 508 -5.49 0.36 -5.97
CA ALA A 508 -5.04 1.25 -7.02
C ALA A 508 -4.43 0.49 -8.20
N THR A 509 -3.65 -0.56 -7.92
CA THR A 509 -2.89 -1.28 -8.96
C THR A 509 -3.48 -2.64 -9.33
N ASN A 510 -4.42 -3.18 -8.53
CA ASN A 510 -4.90 -4.56 -8.56
C ASN A 510 -3.80 -5.61 -8.32
N THR A 511 -2.66 -5.21 -7.76
CA THR A 511 -1.58 -6.13 -7.41
C THR A 511 -2.04 -7.07 -6.29
N LEU A 512 -1.91 -8.37 -6.51
CA LEU A 512 -2.24 -9.40 -5.52
C LEU A 512 -1.01 -9.71 -4.66
N TYR A 513 -1.18 -9.61 -3.34
CA TYR A 513 -0.19 -10.01 -2.35
C TYR A 513 -0.65 -11.29 -1.63
N VAL A 514 0.27 -12.23 -1.46
CA VAL A 514 0.01 -13.53 -0.82
C VAL A 514 1.11 -13.83 0.19
N ALA A 515 0.71 -14.07 1.44
CA ALA A 515 1.60 -14.62 2.46
C ALA A 515 1.52 -16.15 2.44
N ASP A 516 2.63 -16.85 2.16
CA ASP A 516 2.68 -18.31 2.16
C ASP A 516 3.73 -18.83 3.15
N TYR A 517 3.32 -19.81 3.95
CA TYR A 517 4.21 -20.47 4.91
C TYR A 517 4.95 -21.61 4.22
N GLY A 518 6.28 -21.60 4.24
CA GLY A 518 7.11 -22.69 3.75
C GLY A 518 7.21 -23.87 4.71
N PRO A 519 8.18 -24.79 4.53
CA PRO A 519 8.35 -25.98 5.35
C PRO A 519 8.67 -25.66 6.83
N ASP A 520 8.60 -26.65 7.71
CA ASP A 520 8.87 -26.49 9.16
C ASP A 520 10.31 -26.90 9.54
N ALA A 521 11.14 -27.22 8.54
CA ALA A 521 12.54 -27.63 8.71
C ALA A 521 13.39 -26.50 9.31
N GLN A 522 14.24 -26.83 10.28
CA GLN A 522 15.09 -25.82 10.96
C GLN A 522 16.34 -25.44 10.18
N SER A 523 16.76 -26.27 9.22
CA SER A 523 17.94 -26.06 8.39
C SER A 523 17.76 -26.75 7.03
N GLU A 524 18.34 -26.18 5.97
CA GLU A 524 18.42 -26.84 4.68
C GLU A 524 19.07 -28.23 4.77
N ASN A 525 18.64 -29.12 3.88
CA ASN A 525 19.27 -30.40 3.66
C ASN A 525 19.26 -30.69 2.14
N PRO A 526 20.42 -30.84 1.49
CA PRO A 526 20.51 -31.07 0.04
C PRO A 526 19.73 -32.29 -0.47
N ASN A 527 19.42 -33.26 0.39
CA ASN A 527 18.66 -34.45 0.04
C ASN A 527 17.16 -34.37 0.37
N ARG A 528 16.70 -33.29 1.04
CA ARG A 528 15.32 -33.17 1.55
C ARG A 528 14.63 -31.85 1.20
N GLY A 529 15.36 -30.75 1.06
CA GLY A 529 14.81 -29.43 0.72
C GLY A 529 15.35 -28.29 1.61
N PRO A 530 14.81 -27.08 1.44
CA PRO A 530 15.23 -25.89 2.21
C PRO A 530 14.73 -25.93 3.65
N GLU A 531 15.28 -25.06 4.50
CA GLU A 531 14.70 -24.67 5.77
C GLU A 531 13.35 -23.94 5.60
N GLY A 532 12.67 -23.72 6.72
CA GLY A 532 11.44 -22.96 6.77
C GLY A 532 11.64 -21.49 6.43
N THR A 533 11.15 -21.10 5.27
CA THR A 533 11.06 -19.72 4.80
C THR A 533 9.59 -19.32 4.68
N VAL A 534 9.21 -18.13 5.16
CA VAL A 534 7.87 -17.57 4.92
C VAL A 534 7.99 -16.49 3.87
N GLU A 535 7.14 -16.55 2.85
CA GLU A 535 7.21 -15.66 1.70
C GLU A 535 6.08 -14.64 1.73
N TRP A 536 6.39 -13.43 1.27
CA TRP A 536 5.40 -12.42 0.89
C TRP A 536 5.50 -12.18 -0.61
N ASN A 537 4.60 -12.80 -1.36
CA ASN A 537 4.65 -12.85 -2.81
C ASN A 537 3.79 -11.75 -3.45
N ILE A 538 4.34 -11.06 -4.46
CA ILE A 538 3.55 -10.35 -5.45
C ILE A 538 3.16 -11.36 -6.52
N VAL A 539 1.86 -11.71 -6.58
CA VAL A 539 1.41 -12.87 -7.34
C VAL A 539 0.86 -12.47 -8.72
N THR A 540 1.44 -13.09 -9.74
CA THR A 540 0.96 -13.12 -11.13
C THR A 540 0.58 -14.56 -11.50
N PRO A 541 -0.09 -14.80 -12.64
CA PRO A 541 -0.40 -16.16 -13.05
C PRO A 541 0.88 -16.99 -13.20
N GLY A 542 0.99 -18.10 -12.47
CA GLY A 542 2.23 -18.87 -12.45
C GLY A 542 2.26 -20.04 -11.47
N ASN A 543 3.37 -20.78 -11.50
CA ASN A 543 3.67 -21.82 -10.53
C ASN A 543 4.79 -21.32 -9.59
N TYR A 544 4.51 -21.34 -8.29
CA TYR A 544 5.37 -20.85 -7.21
C TYR A 544 6.22 -21.96 -6.57
N GLY A 545 6.17 -23.18 -7.12
CA GLY A 545 7.21 -24.18 -6.90
C GLY A 545 6.91 -25.24 -5.85
N TRP A 546 6.07 -24.96 -4.84
CA TRP A 546 5.78 -25.96 -3.80
C TRP A 546 5.09 -27.20 -4.40
N PRO A 547 5.52 -28.43 -4.07
CA PRO A 547 6.43 -28.80 -2.97
C PRO A 547 7.91 -29.02 -3.33
N TYR A 548 8.36 -28.67 -4.54
CA TYR A 548 9.73 -28.95 -4.99
C TYR A 548 10.69 -27.77 -4.85
N CYS A 549 10.17 -26.55 -4.92
CA CYS A 549 10.93 -25.32 -4.77
C CYS A 549 10.19 -24.39 -3.82
N HIS A 550 10.94 -23.67 -2.99
CA HIS A 550 10.43 -22.73 -1.99
C HIS A 550 11.58 -21.78 -1.63
N GLY A 551 11.32 -20.47 -1.50
CA GLY A 551 12.32 -19.45 -1.18
C GLY A 551 12.61 -18.48 -2.31
#